data_AF-A0A968J5K0-F1
#
_entry.id   AF-A0A968J5K0-F1
#
_cell.length_a   1.000
_cell.length_b   1.000
_cell.length_c   1.000
_cell.angle_alpha   90.00
_cell.angle_beta   90.00
_cell.angle_gamma   90.00
#
_symmetry.space_group_name_H-M   'P 1'
#
loop_
_entity.id
_entity.type
_entity.pdbx_description
1 polymer ?
#
loop_
_entity_poly.entity_id
_entity_poly.type
_entity_poly.pdbx_seq_one_letter_code
_entity_poly.pdbx_strand_id
1 'polypeptide(L)'
;MTPANPSPLPAMVACGFTLGGLLLTLLPVPPKPPITLPTKSGWTQTLAPERWEYRQHQTVVTLTYVPHSDGDALAQLGPTGDRRLTAVGEIGYVVQEDALLATTCISPRGQGSASRDRMRQNRNRYDLTPGRIGGWLLGRHNLRDWRCLILTVRLPVADGRRLETLLPEWYTWGQQHFEP
;
A
#
# COMPACT_ATOMS: atom_id res chain seq x y z
N MET A 1 30.41 -34.25 49.14
CA MET A 1 30.68 -32.81 49.37
C MET A 1 31.56 -32.31 48.23
N THR A 2 31.45 -31.02 47.92
CA THR A 2 32.03 -30.23 46.80
C THR A 2 31.48 -30.49 45.38
N PRO A 3 30.67 -29.58 44.82
CA PRO A 3 30.56 -29.42 43.38
C PRO A 3 31.74 -28.58 42.84
N ALA A 4 32.27 -29.01 41.70
CA ALA A 4 33.37 -28.36 40.99
C ALA A 4 32.88 -27.09 40.27
N ASN A 5 33.72 -26.06 40.35
CA ASN A 5 33.61 -24.76 39.68
C ASN A 5 33.84 -24.91 38.16
N PRO A 6 33.03 -24.30 37.27
CA PRO A 6 33.39 -24.22 35.86
C PRO A 6 34.37 -23.06 35.60
N SER A 7 35.47 -23.37 34.93
CA SER A 7 36.45 -22.41 34.41
C SER A 7 35.86 -21.50 33.31
N PRO A 8 36.36 -20.27 33.15
CA PRO A 8 35.86 -19.33 32.15
C PRO A 8 36.39 -19.67 30.74
N LEU A 9 35.52 -19.52 29.74
CA LEU A 9 35.84 -19.61 28.32
C LEU A 9 36.83 -18.50 27.92
N PRO A 10 37.80 -18.78 27.01
CA PRO A 10 38.73 -17.77 26.54
C PRO A 10 38.06 -16.77 25.62
N ALA A 11 38.42 -15.50 25.80
CA ALA A 11 38.07 -14.38 24.94
C ALA A 11 38.46 -14.68 23.48
N MET A 12 37.46 -14.71 22.60
CA MET A 12 37.70 -14.68 21.16
C MET A 12 38.18 -13.28 20.78
N VAL A 13 39.44 -13.22 20.38
CA VAL A 13 40.05 -12.12 19.66
C VAL A 13 39.28 -11.93 18.35
N ALA A 14 38.51 -10.85 18.26
CA ALA A 14 37.94 -10.41 17.00
C ALA A 14 39.08 -9.88 16.12
N CYS A 15 39.56 -10.71 15.20
CA CYS A 15 40.40 -10.26 14.10
C CYS A 15 39.57 -9.33 13.21
N GLY A 16 39.89 -8.04 13.25
CA GLY A 16 39.35 -7.04 12.34
C GLY A 16 39.85 -7.31 10.92
N PHE A 17 38.95 -7.71 10.03
CA PHE A 17 39.12 -7.56 8.60
C PHE A 17 38.30 -6.36 8.15
N THR A 18 38.93 -5.19 8.05
CA THR A 18 38.39 -4.03 7.35
C THR A 18 38.57 -4.22 5.85
N LEU A 19 37.68 -4.99 5.24
CA LEU A 19 37.37 -4.85 3.81
C LEU A 19 36.23 -3.85 3.71
N GLY A 20 36.40 -2.84 2.87
CA GLY A 20 35.48 -1.72 2.66
C GLY A 20 34.08 -2.15 2.23
N GLY A 21 33.31 -2.64 3.20
CA GLY A 21 31.89 -2.86 3.07
C GLY A 21 31.20 -1.53 3.22
N LEU A 22 30.67 -1.00 2.11
CA LEU A 22 29.49 -0.15 2.20
C LEU A 22 28.49 -0.95 3.02
N LEU A 23 28.31 -0.55 4.28
CA LEU A 23 27.21 -0.97 5.10
C LEU A 23 25.97 -0.46 4.35
N LEU A 24 25.35 -1.33 3.54
CA LEU A 24 23.99 -1.12 3.06
C LEU A 24 23.12 -1.12 4.32
N THR A 25 23.04 0.03 4.96
CA THR A 25 22.05 0.28 6.00
C THR A 25 20.72 0.01 5.33
N LEU A 26 20.10 -1.11 5.69
CA LEU A 26 18.71 -1.41 5.33
C LEU A 26 17.92 -0.18 5.75
N LEU A 27 17.50 0.62 4.78
CA LEU A 27 16.69 1.79 5.04
C LEU A 27 15.46 1.29 5.81
N PRO A 28 15.11 1.91 6.94
CA PRO A 28 13.98 1.45 7.73
C PRO A 28 12.72 1.45 6.84
N VAL A 29 11.96 0.36 6.88
CA VAL A 29 10.64 0.29 6.25
C VAL A 29 9.84 1.49 6.77
N PRO A 30 9.30 2.34 5.88
CA PRO A 30 8.55 3.51 6.34
C PRO A 30 7.42 3.03 7.25
N PRO A 31 7.31 3.55 8.49
CA PRO A 31 6.25 3.18 9.38
C PRO A 31 4.92 3.50 8.71
N LYS A 32 3.91 2.65 8.98
CA LYS A 32 2.55 2.88 8.52
C LYS A 32 2.12 4.30 8.92
N PRO A 33 1.65 5.14 7.99
CA PRO A 33 1.18 6.46 8.36
C PRO A 33 -0.04 6.32 9.29
N PRO A 34 -0.17 7.19 10.32
CA PRO A 34 -1.37 7.24 11.13
C PRO A 34 -2.53 7.74 10.26
N ILE A 35 -3.27 6.81 9.67
CA ILE A 35 -4.43 7.11 8.84
C ILE A 35 -5.67 7.19 9.74
N THR A 36 -6.28 8.37 9.82
CA THR A 36 -7.55 8.58 10.51
C THR A 36 -8.70 8.08 9.66
N LEU A 37 -9.19 6.89 9.99
CA LEU A 37 -10.26 6.21 9.26
C LEU A 37 -11.60 6.95 9.34
N PRO A 38 -12.42 6.96 8.26
CA PRO A 38 -13.68 7.66 8.27
C PRO A 38 -14.71 6.87 9.08
N THR A 39 -15.38 7.53 10.01
CA THR A 39 -16.60 7.00 10.63
C THR A 39 -17.77 7.24 9.69
N LYS A 40 -18.40 6.18 9.19
CA LYS A 40 -19.58 6.28 8.32
C LYS A 40 -20.80 5.68 9.00
N SER A 41 -21.85 6.49 9.15
CA SER A 41 -23.12 6.03 9.72
C SER A 41 -23.74 4.92 8.87
N GLY A 42 -24.25 3.87 9.50
CA GLY A 42 -24.84 2.72 8.81
C GLY A 42 -23.83 1.78 8.14
N TRP A 43 -22.53 1.90 8.46
CA TRP A 43 -21.48 0.98 8.04
C TRP A 43 -20.89 0.24 9.25
N THR A 44 -20.76 -1.07 9.14
CA THR A 44 -19.98 -1.88 10.09
C THR A 44 -18.52 -1.83 9.70
N GLN A 45 -17.62 -1.62 10.67
CA GLN A 45 -16.18 -1.50 10.44
C GLN A 45 -15.43 -2.68 11.06
N THR A 46 -14.48 -3.22 10.32
CA THR A 46 -13.53 -4.21 10.82
C THR A 46 -12.11 -3.71 10.55
N LEU A 47 -11.31 -3.61 11.61
CA LEU A 47 -9.99 -2.98 11.56
C LEU A 47 -8.92 -4.05 11.82
N ALA A 48 -7.97 -4.16 10.89
CA ALA A 48 -6.77 -4.97 11.01
C ALA A 48 -5.52 -4.09 10.79
N PRO A 49 -4.30 -4.56 11.14
CA PRO A 49 -3.09 -3.75 11.07
C PRO A 49 -2.79 -3.14 9.70
N GLU A 50 -3.15 -3.79 8.60
CA GLU A 50 -2.90 -3.30 7.24
C GLU A 50 -4.16 -3.25 6.37
N ARG A 51 -5.31 -3.63 6.94
CA ARG A 51 -6.55 -3.78 6.18
C ARG A 51 -7.72 -3.23 6.98
N TRP A 52 -8.54 -2.43 6.31
CA TRP A 52 -9.75 -1.87 6.87
C TRP A 52 -10.91 -2.21 5.98
N GLU A 53 -11.99 -2.67 6.59
CA GLU A 53 -13.15 -3.15 5.86
C GLU A 53 -14.42 -2.47 6.38
N TYR A 54 -15.22 -2.00 5.44
CA TYR A 54 -16.47 -1.30 5.67
C TYR A 54 -17.57 -2.07 4.98
N ARG A 55 -18.59 -2.48 5.74
CA ARG A 55 -19.73 -3.23 5.22
C ARG A 55 -21.03 -2.47 5.41
N GLN A 56 -21.84 -2.43 4.37
CA GLN A 56 -23.20 -1.93 4.40
C GLN A 56 -24.06 -2.79 3.48
N HIS A 57 -25.00 -3.55 4.06
CA HIS A 57 -25.78 -4.57 3.34
C HIS A 57 -24.85 -5.53 2.57
N GLN A 58 -24.98 -5.58 1.24
CA GLN A 58 -24.14 -6.42 0.36
C GLN A 58 -22.92 -5.67 -0.23
N THR A 59 -22.76 -4.38 0.11
CA THR A 59 -21.61 -3.58 -0.32
C THR A 59 -20.46 -3.69 0.68
N VAL A 60 -19.27 -3.93 0.16
CA VAL A 60 -18.03 -4.01 0.94
C VAL A 60 -17.01 -3.05 0.34
N VAL A 61 -16.41 -2.21 1.16
CA VAL A 61 -15.26 -1.39 0.80
C VAL A 61 -14.08 -1.83 1.64
N THR A 62 -12.97 -2.14 0.98
CA THR A 62 -11.73 -2.57 1.60
C THR A 62 -10.63 -1.58 1.23
N LEU A 63 -9.90 -1.14 2.25
CA LEU A 63 -8.64 -0.41 2.11
C LEU A 63 -7.52 -1.31 2.60
N THR A 64 -6.50 -1.55 1.78
CA THR A 64 -5.34 -2.36 2.15
C THR A 64 -4.07 -1.53 1.96
N TYR A 65 -3.32 -1.30 3.03
CA TYR A 65 -2.02 -0.65 2.99
C TYR A 65 -0.94 -1.66 2.58
N VAL A 66 -0.22 -1.35 1.50
CA VAL A 66 0.87 -2.16 0.98
C VAL A 66 2.14 -1.30 0.96
N PRO A 67 3.11 -1.52 1.86
CA PRO A 67 4.29 -0.65 1.98
C PRO A 67 5.25 -0.78 0.80
N HIS A 68 5.24 -1.93 0.12
CA HIS A 68 6.07 -2.22 -1.05
C HIS A 68 5.20 -2.80 -2.16
N SER A 69 4.62 -1.91 -2.96
CA SER A 69 3.75 -2.25 -4.08
C SER A 69 4.38 -1.85 -5.40
N ASP A 70 4.25 -2.71 -6.41
CA ASP A 70 4.53 -2.38 -7.80
C ASP A 70 3.41 -1.54 -8.46
N GLY A 71 2.28 -1.36 -7.76
CA GLY A 71 1.10 -0.63 -8.24
C GLY A 71 0.03 -1.49 -8.90
N ASP A 72 0.20 -2.81 -8.95
CA ASP A 72 -0.78 -3.71 -9.56
C ASP A 72 -1.95 -3.99 -8.59
N ALA A 73 -2.95 -3.11 -8.61
CA ALA A 73 -4.18 -3.36 -7.86
C ALA A 73 -5.07 -4.42 -8.55
N LEU A 74 -4.91 -4.64 -9.86
CA LEU A 74 -5.70 -5.65 -10.60
C LEU A 74 -5.47 -7.07 -10.08
N ALA A 75 -4.32 -7.33 -9.47
CA ALA A 75 -4.05 -8.59 -8.78
C ALA A 75 -5.12 -8.92 -7.70
N GLN A 76 -5.78 -7.92 -7.13
CA GLN A 76 -6.85 -8.09 -6.14
C GLN A 76 -8.14 -8.65 -6.72
N LEU A 77 -8.35 -8.53 -8.03
CA LEU A 77 -9.56 -8.98 -8.69
C LEU A 77 -9.54 -10.49 -8.99
N GLY A 78 -8.45 -11.20 -8.70
CA GLY A 78 -8.32 -12.62 -9.03
C GLY A 78 -8.18 -12.88 -10.54
N PRO A 79 -7.80 -14.10 -10.97
CA PRO A 79 -7.46 -14.40 -12.37
C PRO A 79 -8.68 -14.51 -13.31
N THR A 80 -9.90 -14.55 -12.76
CA THR A 80 -11.13 -14.87 -13.49
C THR A 80 -11.99 -13.63 -13.74
N GLY A 81 -12.55 -13.52 -14.96
CA GLY A 81 -13.49 -12.47 -15.37
C GLY A 81 -12.90 -11.43 -16.35
N ASP A 82 -13.77 -10.70 -17.04
CA ASP A 82 -13.40 -9.63 -17.98
C ASP A 82 -12.93 -8.39 -17.20
N ARG A 83 -11.62 -8.17 -17.16
CA ARG A 83 -11.00 -7.01 -16.48
C ARG A 83 -11.05 -5.81 -17.40
N ARG A 84 -11.71 -4.74 -16.96
CA ARG A 84 -11.79 -3.48 -17.72
C ARG A 84 -11.20 -2.33 -16.92
N LEU A 85 -10.54 -1.41 -17.63
CA LEU A 85 -9.95 -0.19 -17.06
C LEU A 85 -10.83 1.02 -17.44
N THR A 86 -11.12 1.91 -16.49
CA THR A 86 -11.79 3.20 -16.77
C THR A 86 -10.85 4.39 -16.61
N ALA A 87 -11.20 5.54 -17.20
CA ALA A 87 -10.33 6.72 -17.26
C ALA A 87 -10.21 7.52 -15.94
N VAL A 88 -11.08 7.31 -14.94
CA VAL A 88 -11.02 8.04 -13.66
C VAL A 88 -9.92 7.43 -12.79
N GLY A 89 -8.68 7.92 -12.90
CA GLY A 89 -7.56 7.40 -12.09
C GLY A 89 -7.28 5.91 -12.31
N GLU A 90 -7.58 5.40 -13.52
CA GLU A 90 -7.36 4.02 -13.96
C GLU A 90 -7.87 2.96 -12.99
N ILE A 91 -9.16 3.00 -12.70
CA ILE A 91 -9.84 1.97 -11.92
C ILE A 91 -9.93 0.69 -12.76
N GLY A 92 -9.55 -0.43 -12.17
CA GLY A 92 -9.84 -1.75 -12.69
C GLY A 92 -11.16 -2.27 -12.15
N TYR A 93 -12.00 -2.85 -12.99
CA TYR A 93 -13.20 -3.56 -12.52
C TYR A 93 -13.37 -4.90 -13.21
N VAL A 94 -14.04 -5.81 -12.51
CA VAL A 94 -14.46 -7.13 -13.02
C VAL A 94 -15.86 -7.43 -12.50
N VAL A 95 -16.66 -8.11 -13.31
CA VAL A 95 -17.90 -8.73 -12.87
C VAL A 95 -17.62 -10.21 -12.61
N GLN A 96 -17.91 -10.66 -11.40
CA GLN A 96 -17.80 -12.07 -10.99
C GLN A 96 -19.11 -12.51 -10.36
N GLU A 97 -19.74 -13.50 -10.98
CA GLU A 97 -21.06 -13.99 -10.57
C GLU A 97 -22.05 -12.82 -10.51
N ASP A 98 -22.62 -12.53 -9.34
CA ASP A 98 -23.56 -11.42 -9.12
C ASP A 98 -22.92 -10.19 -8.46
N ALA A 99 -21.58 -10.10 -8.45
CA ALA A 99 -20.85 -8.99 -7.86
C ALA A 99 -20.01 -8.21 -8.89
N LEU A 100 -20.10 -6.89 -8.80
CA LEU A 100 -19.17 -5.95 -9.43
C LEU A 100 -18.05 -5.62 -8.43
N LEU A 101 -16.81 -5.89 -8.83
CA LEU A 101 -15.62 -5.55 -8.05
C LEU A 101 -14.85 -4.46 -8.80
N ALA A 102 -14.46 -3.40 -8.09
CA ALA A 102 -13.62 -2.34 -8.60
C ALA A 102 -12.41 -2.14 -7.68
N THR A 103 -11.26 -1.83 -8.24
CA THR A 103 -10.02 -1.62 -7.47
C THR A 103 -9.14 -0.54 -8.07
N THR A 104 -8.36 0.12 -7.23
CA THR A 104 -7.31 1.07 -7.63
C THR A 104 -6.24 1.17 -6.54
N CYS A 105 -4.99 1.40 -6.95
CA CYS A 105 -3.92 1.77 -6.03
C CYS A 105 -3.89 3.29 -5.86
N ILE A 106 -4.14 3.77 -4.64
CA ILE A 106 -3.92 5.16 -4.28
C ILE A 106 -2.46 5.32 -3.88
N SER A 107 -1.73 6.17 -4.57
CA SER A 107 -0.34 6.52 -4.24
C SER A 107 -0.29 7.74 -3.33
N PRO A 108 0.73 7.89 -2.46
CA PRO A 108 0.90 9.08 -1.63
C PRO A 108 1.08 10.37 -2.43
N ARG A 109 1.50 10.25 -3.69
CA ARG A 109 1.72 11.35 -4.62
C ARG A 109 1.15 11.01 -5.98
N GLY A 110 0.59 12.02 -6.65
CA GLY A 110 0.07 11.88 -8.01
C GLY A 110 -1.26 11.13 -8.08
N GLN A 111 -1.63 10.74 -9.29
CA GLN A 111 -2.87 9.98 -9.52
C GLN A 111 -2.66 8.50 -9.16
N GLY A 112 -3.70 7.88 -8.59
CA GLY A 112 -3.76 6.43 -8.46
C GLY A 112 -3.88 5.74 -9.81
N SER A 113 -3.71 4.42 -9.79
CA SER A 113 -3.96 3.53 -10.93
C SER A 113 -4.12 2.10 -10.46
N ALA A 114 -4.91 1.28 -11.15
CA ALA A 114 -4.95 -0.14 -10.95
C ALA A 114 -3.82 -0.90 -11.68
N SER A 115 -3.17 -0.25 -12.66
CA SER A 115 -2.13 -0.85 -13.51
C SER A 115 -0.72 -0.53 -13.01
N ARG A 116 0.12 -1.57 -12.96
CA ARG A 116 1.56 -1.48 -12.68
C ARG A 116 2.26 -0.45 -13.57
N ASP A 117 2.00 -0.49 -14.87
CA ASP A 117 2.73 0.35 -15.84
C ASP A 117 2.43 1.83 -15.64
N ARG A 118 1.17 2.17 -15.38
CA ARG A 118 0.80 3.54 -15.12
C ARG A 118 1.28 4.01 -13.76
N MET A 119 1.23 3.17 -12.73
CA MET A 119 1.80 3.52 -11.44
C MET A 119 3.30 3.81 -11.57
N ARG A 120 4.03 3.02 -12.37
CA ARG A 120 5.45 3.29 -12.69
C ARG A 120 5.64 4.64 -13.39
N GLN A 121 4.79 4.99 -14.35
CA GLN A 121 4.82 6.29 -15.01
C GLN A 121 4.53 7.44 -14.04
N ASN A 122 3.53 7.28 -13.16
CA ASN A 122 3.18 8.29 -12.15
C ASN A 122 4.33 8.50 -11.17
N ARG A 123 4.95 7.43 -10.65
CA ARG A 123 6.15 7.53 -9.79
C ARG A 123 7.31 8.25 -10.48
N ASN A 124 7.58 7.94 -11.76
CA ASN A 124 8.61 8.65 -12.51
C ASN A 124 8.31 10.15 -12.64
N ARG A 125 7.03 10.52 -12.77
CA ARG A 125 6.61 11.93 -12.89
C ARG A 125 6.63 12.68 -11.57
N TYR A 126 6.19 12.06 -10.47
CA TYR A 126 5.93 12.74 -9.20
C TYR A 126 7.00 12.51 -8.13
N ASP A 127 7.73 11.40 -8.17
CA ASP A 127 8.77 11.10 -7.16
C ASP A 127 10.14 11.64 -7.54
N LEU A 128 10.43 11.79 -8.85
CA LEU A 128 11.73 12.22 -9.38
C LEU A 128 11.81 13.74 -9.57
N THR A 129 11.36 14.51 -8.58
CA THR A 129 11.48 15.97 -8.59
C THR A 129 12.81 16.43 -7.96
N PRO A 130 13.39 17.58 -8.34
CA PRO A 130 14.68 18.02 -7.80
C PRO A 130 14.75 18.08 -6.27
N GLY A 131 13.68 18.56 -5.61
CA GLY A 131 13.61 18.63 -4.14
C GLY A 131 13.66 17.25 -3.47
N ARG A 132 13.04 16.24 -4.10
CA ARG A 132 13.06 14.85 -3.64
C ARG A 132 14.44 14.20 -3.81
N ILE A 133 15.07 14.44 -4.95
CA ILE A 133 16.43 13.96 -5.19
C ILE A 133 17.37 14.54 -4.12
N GLY A 134 17.24 15.85 -3.82
CA GLY A 134 17.99 16.48 -2.74
C GLY A 134 17.72 15.85 -1.37
N GLY A 135 16.46 15.65 -0.99
CA GLY A 135 16.12 15.01 0.28
C GLY A 135 16.58 13.55 0.38
N TRP A 136 16.54 12.81 -0.72
CA TRP A 136 17.07 11.45 -0.81
C TRP A 136 18.59 11.41 -0.68
N LEU A 137 19.32 12.31 -1.35
CA LEU A 137 20.78 12.44 -1.21
C LEU A 137 21.19 12.75 0.24
N LEU A 138 20.33 13.44 0.98
CA LEU A 138 20.49 13.73 2.41
C LEU A 138 19.96 12.63 3.34
N GLY A 139 19.50 11.49 2.80
CA GLY A 139 19.00 10.35 3.58
C GLY A 139 17.65 10.58 4.29
N ARG A 140 16.89 11.62 3.92
CA ARG A 140 15.64 12.00 4.61
C ARG A 140 14.42 11.17 4.20
N HIS A 141 14.44 10.62 2.98
CA HIS A 141 13.36 9.78 2.45
C HIS A 141 13.85 8.94 1.26
N ASN A 142 13.08 7.92 0.90
CA ASN A 142 13.34 7.10 -0.29
C ASN A 142 13.07 7.88 -1.58
N LEU A 143 13.90 7.70 -2.61
CA LEU A 143 13.78 8.37 -3.91
C LEU A 143 12.48 8.04 -4.66
N ARG A 144 11.88 6.87 -4.40
CA ARG A 144 10.57 6.48 -4.92
C ARG A 144 9.67 6.05 -3.77
N ASP A 145 8.39 6.40 -3.87
CA ASP A 145 7.39 5.97 -2.91
C ASP A 145 6.68 4.72 -3.44
N TRP A 146 7.05 3.58 -2.85
CA TRP A 146 6.50 2.28 -3.21
C TRP A 146 5.23 1.94 -2.45
N ARG A 147 4.80 2.81 -1.52
CA ARG A 147 3.60 2.58 -0.74
C ARG A 147 2.36 2.71 -1.62
N CYS A 148 1.36 1.91 -1.31
CA CYS A 148 0.08 1.91 -1.98
C CYS A 148 -1.04 1.71 -0.95
N LEU A 149 -2.09 2.48 -1.06
CA LEU A 149 -3.35 2.20 -0.39
C LEU A 149 -4.33 1.65 -1.44
N ILE A 150 -4.45 0.33 -1.47
CA ILE A 150 -5.35 -0.38 -2.38
C ILE A 150 -6.78 -0.17 -1.90
N LEU A 151 -7.58 0.49 -2.72
CA LEU A 151 -9.03 0.61 -2.54
C LEU A 151 -9.70 -0.46 -3.37
N THR A 152 -10.53 -1.30 -2.74
CA THR A 152 -11.38 -2.28 -3.42
C THR A 152 -12.83 -2.09 -2.99
N VAL A 153 -13.74 -1.98 -3.96
CA VAL A 153 -15.18 -1.88 -3.73
C VAL A 153 -15.84 -3.10 -4.35
N ARG A 154 -16.61 -3.85 -3.56
CA ARG A 154 -17.46 -4.96 -4.01
C ARG A 154 -18.91 -4.60 -3.75
N LEU A 155 -19.77 -4.73 -4.75
CA LEU A 155 -21.21 -4.53 -4.63
C LEU A 155 -21.97 -5.49 -5.55
N PRO A 156 -23.29 -5.72 -5.32
CA PRO A 156 -24.11 -6.45 -6.28
C PRO A 156 -24.12 -5.79 -7.65
N VAL A 157 -24.16 -6.56 -8.74
CA VAL A 157 -24.23 -6.03 -10.11
C VAL A 157 -25.45 -5.13 -10.32
N ALA A 158 -26.58 -5.49 -9.70
CA ALA A 158 -27.82 -4.69 -9.72
C ALA A 158 -27.62 -3.27 -9.15
N ASP A 159 -26.65 -3.09 -8.25
CA ASP A 159 -26.31 -1.84 -7.61
C ASP A 159 -25.19 -1.07 -8.34
N GLY A 160 -24.78 -1.50 -9.54
CA GLY A 160 -23.60 -0.98 -10.26
C GLY A 160 -23.46 0.55 -10.31
N ARG A 161 -24.58 1.27 -10.41
CA ARG A 161 -24.61 2.75 -10.40
C ARG A 161 -24.07 3.36 -9.10
N ARG A 162 -24.17 2.67 -7.95
CA ARG A 162 -23.59 3.12 -6.68
C ARG A 162 -22.07 3.17 -6.72
N LEU A 163 -21.42 2.47 -7.65
CA LEU A 163 -19.98 2.54 -7.81
C LEU A 163 -19.51 3.96 -8.19
N GLU A 164 -20.31 4.68 -8.99
CA GLU A 164 -20.00 6.04 -9.45
C GLU A 164 -19.94 7.06 -8.30
N THR A 165 -20.58 6.75 -7.17
CA THR A 165 -20.55 7.61 -5.97
C THR A 165 -19.56 7.10 -4.93
N LEU A 166 -19.58 5.80 -4.63
CA LEU A 166 -18.72 5.20 -3.62
C LEU A 166 -17.25 5.33 -3.97
N LEU A 167 -16.88 5.04 -5.21
CA LEU A 167 -15.48 4.92 -5.56
C LEU A 167 -14.76 6.27 -5.55
N PRO A 168 -15.29 7.36 -6.14
CA PRO A 168 -14.66 8.69 -6.02
C PRO A 168 -14.64 9.21 -4.58
N GLU A 169 -15.66 8.93 -3.77
CA GLU A 169 -15.71 9.33 -2.37
C GLU A 169 -14.56 8.70 -1.58
N TRP A 170 -14.42 7.37 -1.66
CA TRP A 170 -13.36 6.64 -0.97
C TRP A 170 -11.96 6.94 -1.52
N TYR A 171 -11.84 7.11 -2.84
CA TYR A 171 -10.58 7.50 -3.47
C TYR A 171 -10.13 8.89 -3.01
N THR A 172 -11.05 9.86 -2.96
CA THR A 172 -10.76 11.23 -2.50
C THR A 172 -10.35 11.24 -1.04
N TRP A 173 -11.09 10.52 -0.19
CA TRP A 173 -10.70 10.36 1.21
C TRP A 173 -9.30 9.75 1.34
N GLY A 174 -9.00 8.68 0.59
CA GLY A 174 -7.70 8.03 0.62
C GLY A 174 -6.58 8.96 0.20
N GLN A 175 -6.76 9.74 -0.87
CA GLN A 175 -5.79 10.74 -1.32
C GLN A 175 -5.53 11.85 -0.29
N GLN A 176 -6.55 12.27 0.47
CA GLN A 176 -6.40 13.31 1.48
C GLN A 176 -5.64 12.86 2.73
N HIS A 177 -5.75 11.57 3.08
CA HIS A 177 -5.21 11.02 4.33
C HIS A 177 -3.97 10.17 4.12
N PHE A 178 -3.60 9.87 2.86
CA PHE A 178 -2.40 9.13 2.54
C PHE A 178 -1.25 10.09 2.25
N GLU A 179 -0.66 10.62 3.32
CA GLU A 179 0.35 11.67 3.25
C GLU A 179 1.63 11.24 2.48
N PRO A 180 2.18 12.14 1.64
CA PRO A 180 3.48 11.97 0.95
C PRO A 180 4.66 11.66 1.87
#